data_AF-A0A1H4K3E4-F1
#
_entry.id   AF-A0A1H4K3E4-F1
#
_cell.length_a   1.000
_cell.length_b   1.000
_cell.length_c   1.000
_cell.angle_alpha   90.00
_cell.angle_beta   90.00
_cell.angle_gamma   90.00
#
_symmetry.space_group_name_H-M   'P 1'
#
loop_
_entity.id
_entity.type
_entity.pdbx_description
1 polymer ?
#
loop_
_entity_poly.entity_id
_entity_poly.type
_entity_poly.pdbx_seq_one_letter_code
_entity_poly.pdbx_strand_id
1 'polypeptide(L)'
;MKKLLSIVTLFCFFTFLLPHVIHADNPVQVFINGSKINAEVSPQINNGTTFVPLRAIAESMGFKVSWNNELRKVTLVKADKTIELTIGNLEAAVNGSKVTLEVAPYITAGNSMLPVRFLAEQLGLQVNWEPSVSSVFLNNNAINKLTNLTSPIEHIVVVVEENHSYNQIVGGSDAPYMQSLIQKGALFTNAHGITHPSQPNYLALFSGSTQGVTDDSCKKPFTGTNLASELFNAKLTFTGYSEDMPKAGYTGCSTKGYARKHNPWVQFTNVPAESNQPLSSFPQDFSKLPTVSFVIPNHQNDMHDGTVKQADDWLKTNLDAYINWAETHHSLLIVTWDEDDFAKDNHIPLIVVGPMVKSGKYDEHVTHTNVLRTIEEVYHLPLLRDIQQIEPITSIWK
;
A
#
# COMPACT_ATOMS: atom_id res chain seq x y z
N MET A 1 9.33 67.06 -66.82
CA MET A 1 8.44 65.91 -67.05
C MET A 1 9.26 64.62 -67.07
N LYS A 2 9.20 63.81 -66.00
CA LYS A 2 9.34 62.34 -65.98
C LYS A 2 9.06 61.90 -64.54
N LYS A 3 8.06 61.02 -64.40
CA LYS A 3 7.33 60.67 -63.17
C LYS A 3 8.14 59.68 -62.32
N LEU A 4 8.22 59.90 -61.00
CA LEU A 4 8.62 58.89 -60.02
C LEU A 4 7.38 58.08 -59.64
N LEU A 5 7.41 56.77 -59.86
CA LEU A 5 6.38 55.82 -59.45
C LEU A 5 6.58 55.49 -57.96
N SER A 6 5.63 55.87 -57.10
CA SER A 6 5.61 55.46 -55.69
C SER A 6 4.88 54.12 -55.57
N ILE A 7 5.59 53.10 -55.11
CA ILE A 7 5.05 51.78 -54.75
C ILE A 7 4.43 51.92 -53.35
N VAL A 8 3.12 51.79 -53.27
CA VAL A 8 2.37 51.69 -52.00
C VAL A 8 2.31 50.21 -51.63
N THR A 9 3.07 49.79 -50.62
CA THR A 9 3.00 48.44 -50.05
C THR A 9 1.86 48.39 -49.04
N LEU A 10 0.79 47.67 -49.37
CA LEU A 10 -0.37 47.42 -48.50
C LEU A 10 0.02 46.37 -47.43
N PHE A 11 0.18 46.80 -46.17
CA PHE A 11 0.46 45.92 -45.04
C PHE A 11 -0.88 45.43 -44.45
N CYS A 12 -1.32 44.22 -44.83
CA CYS A 12 -2.46 43.55 -44.22
C CYS A 12 -2.10 43.09 -42.80
N PHE A 13 -2.65 43.75 -41.78
CA PHE A 13 -2.62 43.29 -40.39
C PHE A 13 -3.53 42.06 -40.24
N PHE A 14 -2.95 40.86 -40.33
CA PHE A 14 -3.63 39.62 -39.95
C PHE A 14 -3.53 39.47 -38.43
N THR A 15 -4.55 39.92 -37.69
CA THR A 15 -4.66 39.63 -36.26
C THR A 15 -4.94 38.14 -36.07
N PHE A 16 -3.90 37.38 -35.73
CA PHE A 16 -4.04 36.02 -35.22
C PHE A 16 -4.77 36.08 -33.87
N LEU A 17 -6.07 35.75 -33.87
CA LEU A 17 -6.78 35.30 -32.68
C LEU A 17 -6.20 33.93 -32.31
N LEU A 18 -5.23 33.92 -31.39
CA LEU A 18 -4.81 32.67 -30.76
C LEU A 18 -6.02 32.09 -30.02
N PRO A 19 -6.43 30.83 -30.28
CA PRO A 19 -7.46 30.20 -29.48
C PRO A 19 -6.96 30.15 -28.03
N HIS A 20 -7.68 30.80 -27.13
CA HIS A 20 -7.51 30.55 -25.70
C HIS A 20 -7.93 29.11 -25.45
N VAL A 21 -6.94 28.26 -25.15
CA VAL A 21 -7.19 26.97 -24.53
C VAL A 21 -7.78 27.30 -23.16
N ILE A 22 -9.09 27.14 -23.02
CA ILE A 22 -9.74 27.08 -21.72
C ILE A 22 -9.26 25.78 -21.09
N HIS A 23 -8.23 25.85 -20.26
CA HIS A 23 -7.91 24.75 -19.36
C HIS A 23 -9.07 24.64 -18.37
N ALA A 24 -9.83 23.55 -18.43
CA ALA A 24 -10.66 23.17 -17.31
C ALA A 24 -9.72 22.88 -16.14
N ASP A 25 -9.81 23.66 -15.06
CA ASP A 25 -9.07 23.36 -13.84
C ASP A 25 -9.44 21.95 -13.38
N ASN A 26 -8.44 21.08 -13.26
CA ASN A 26 -8.65 19.75 -12.72
C ASN A 26 -9.19 19.91 -11.29
N PRO A 27 -10.30 19.23 -10.93
CA PRO A 27 -10.87 19.35 -9.59
C PRO A 27 -9.84 18.87 -8.57
N VAL A 28 -9.63 19.68 -7.53
CA VAL A 28 -8.67 19.37 -6.48
C VAL A 28 -9.06 18.07 -5.78
N GLN A 29 -8.11 17.15 -5.62
CA GLN A 29 -8.33 15.87 -4.93
C GLN A 29 -7.60 15.86 -3.59
N VAL A 30 -8.10 15.07 -2.63
CA VAL A 30 -7.44 14.85 -1.35
C VAL A 30 -7.21 13.36 -1.16
N PHE A 31 -5.99 13.02 -0.77
CA PHE A 31 -5.57 11.68 -0.39
C PHE A 31 -5.15 11.69 1.07
N ILE A 32 -5.55 10.68 1.84
CA ILE A 32 -5.09 10.46 3.21
C ILE A 32 -4.39 9.11 3.25
N ASN A 33 -3.14 9.07 3.69
CA ASN A 33 -2.35 7.84 3.79
C ASN A 33 -2.47 7.01 2.49
N GLY A 34 -2.26 7.63 1.33
CA GLY A 34 -2.41 7.01 -0.01
C GLY A 34 -3.84 6.79 -0.52
N SER A 35 -4.88 6.85 0.33
CA SER A 35 -6.28 6.63 -0.05
C SER A 35 -6.94 7.90 -0.55
N LYS A 36 -7.54 7.86 -1.75
CA LYS A 36 -8.37 8.97 -2.23
C LYS A 36 -9.62 9.13 -1.36
N ILE A 37 -9.84 10.32 -0.84
CA ILE A 37 -11.05 10.66 -0.08
C ILE A 37 -12.16 11.05 -1.03
N ASN A 38 -13.21 10.21 -1.05
CA ASN A 38 -14.46 10.55 -1.70
C ASN A 38 -15.24 11.50 -0.80
N ALA A 39 -15.24 12.78 -1.17
CA ALA A 39 -16.04 13.78 -0.49
C ALA A 39 -17.27 14.16 -1.30
N GLU A 40 -18.38 14.45 -0.60
CA GLU A 40 -19.62 14.96 -1.20
C GLU A 40 -19.42 16.32 -1.89
N VAL A 41 -18.46 17.11 -1.40
CA VAL A 41 -18.09 18.41 -1.94
C VAL A 41 -16.60 18.39 -2.27
N SER A 42 -16.23 18.85 -3.46
CA SER A 42 -14.82 18.93 -3.84
C SER A 42 -14.07 19.93 -2.96
N PRO A 43 -12.80 19.65 -2.60
CA PRO A 43 -11.89 20.64 -2.04
C PRO A 43 -11.87 21.94 -2.85
N GLN A 44 -11.71 23.07 -2.16
CA GLN A 44 -11.76 24.41 -2.77
C GLN A 44 -10.50 25.19 -2.43
N ILE A 45 -9.96 25.95 -3.38
CA ILE A 45 -8.86 26.88 -3.10
C ILE A 45 -9.42 28.29 -3.08
N ASN A 46 -9.41 28.93 -1.91
CA ASN A 46 -9.85 30.31 -1.73
C ASN A 46 -8.67 31.15 -1.24
N ASN A 47 -8.28 32.19 -1.99
CA ASN A 47 -7.18 33.10 -1.64
C ASN A 47 -5.88 32.37 -1.26
N GLY A 48 -5.53 31.31 -1.98
CA GLY A 48 -4.32 30.51 -1.74
C GLY A 48 -4.42 29.51 -0.57
N THR A 49 -5.56 29.42 0.11
CA THR A 49 -5.81 28.42 1.14
C THR A 49 -6.67 27.29 0.58
N THR A 50 -6.20 26.04 0.72
CA THR A 50 -6.99 24.87 0.37
C THR A 50 -7.93 24.50 1.52
N PHE A 51 -9.22 24.50 1.22
CA PHE A 51 -10.30 24.08 2.09
C PHE A 51 -10.77 22.70 1.72
N VAL A 52 -11.00 21.89 2.75
CA VAL A 52 -11.38 20.50 2.60
C VAL A 52 -12.63 20.19 3.43
N PRO A 53 -13.47 19.24 2.99
CA PRO A 53 -14.64 18.79 3.74
C PRO A 53 -14.21 18.08 5.02
N LEU A 54 -14.50 18.71 6.15
CA LEU A 54 -14.03 18.25 7.46
C LEU A 54 -14.47 16.83 7.79
N ARG A 55 -15.76 16.53 7.55
CA ARG A 55 -16.36 15.25 7.94
C ARG A 55 -15.67 14.08 7.25
N ALA A 56 -15.50 14.14 5.94
CA ALA A 56 -14.90 13.07 5.16
C ALA A 56 -13.47 12.73 5.63
N ILE A 57 -12.68 13.76 5.97
CA ILE A 57 -11.30 13.60 6.45
C ILE A 57 -11.27 13.10 7.91
N ALA A 58 -12.10 13.67 8.78
CA ALA A 58 -12.11 13.29 10.19
C ALA A 58 -12.64 11.85 10.38
N GLU A 59 -13.71 11.48 9.69
CA GLU A 59 -14.31 10.14 9.79
C GLU A 59 -13.41 9.05 9.21
N SER A 60 -12.73 9.32 8.08
CA SER A 60 -11.70 8.41 7.54
C SER A 60 -10.51 8.22 8.49
N MET A 61 -10.30 9.16 9.42
CA MET A 61 -9.30 9.03 10.48
C MET A 61 -9.89 8.45 11.78
N GLY A 62 -11.13 7.96 11.75
CA GLY A 62 -11.81 7.33 12.88
C GLY A 62 -12.37 8.30 13.93
N PHE A 63 -12.46 9.59 13.63
CA PHE A 63 -13.15 10.54 14.50
C PHE A 63 -14.66 10.44 14.33
N LYS A 64 -15.39 10.52 15.44
CA LYS A 64 -16.82 10.79 15.43
C LYS A 64 -17.04 12.29 15.25
N VAL A 65 -17.93 12.66 14.34
CA VAL A 65 -18.23 14.06 14.01
C VAL A 65 -19.66 14.40 14.42
N SER A 66 -19.83 15.40 15.27
CA SER A 66 -21.15 15.93 15.65
C SER A 66 -21.32 17.40 15.31
N TRP A 67 -22.53 17.79 14.94
CA TRP A 67 -22.90 19.18 14.62
C TRP A 67 -23.91 19.72 15.64
N ASN A 68 -23.64 20.91 16.17
CA ASN A 68 -24.58 21.70 16.94
C ASN A 68 -25.04 22.90 16.11
N ASN A 69 -26.31 22.94 15.75
CA ASN A 69 -26.86 23.97 14.88
C ASN A 69 -26.99 25.34 15.55
N GLU A 70 -27.39 25.37 16.82
CA GLU A 70 -27.59 26.62 17.58
C GLU A 70 -26.26 27.37 17.77
N LEU A 71 -25.20 26.63 18.10
CA LEU A 71 -23.87 27.16 18.31
C LEU A 71 -23.03 27.24 17.03
N ARG A 72 -23.55 26.74 15.91
CA ARG A 72 -22.82 26.55 14.64
C ARG A 72 -21.46 25.88 14.86
N LYS A 73 -21.44 24.84 15.69
CA LYS A 73 -20.23 24.19 16.19
C LYS A 73 -20.11 22.76 15.67
N VAL A 74 -18.94 22.40 15.15
CA VAL A 74 -18.54 21.02 14.88
C VAL A 74 -17.67 20.52 16.03
N THR A 75 -17.93 19.30 16.51
CA THR A 75 -17.10 18.60 17.48
C THR A 75 -16.61 17.28 16.91
N LEU A 76 -15.30 17.04 17.00
CA LEU A 76 -14.63 15.81 16.59
C LEU A 76 -14.11 15.10 17.83
N VAL A 77 -14.36 13.79 17.95
CA VAL A 77 -13.89 12.99 19.09
C VAL A 77 -13.28 11.67 18.62
N LYS A 78 -12.06 11.37 19.08
CA LYS A 78 -11.41 10.06 18.94
C LYS A 78 -10.53 9.81 20.18
N ALA A 79 -10.77 8.69 20.87
CA ALA A 79 -10.08 8.35 22.11
C ALA A 79 -10.04 9.53 23.11
N ASP A 80 -8.86 10.04 23.43
CA ASP A 80 -8.59 11.16 24.34
C ASP A 80 -8.53 12.53 23.63
N LYS A 81 -8.75 12.57 22.32
CA LYS A 81 -8.69 13.79 21.51
C LYS A 81 -10.07 14.34 21.18
N THR A 82 -10.30 15.59 21.59
CA THR A 82 -11.50 16.39 21.28
C THR A 82 -11.13 17.67 20.57
N ILE A 83 -11.77 17.97 19.44
CA ILE A 83 -11.60 19.20 18.68
C ILE A 83 -12.96 19.87 18.51
N GLU A 84 -13.09 21.11 18.95
CA GLU A 84 -14.30 21.92 18.81
C GLU A 84 -14.04 23.15 17.95
N LEU A 85 -14.89 23.35 16.95
CA LEU A 85 -14.74 24.37 15.93
C LEU A 85 -16.06 25.09 15.73
N THR A 86 -16.05 26.43 15.75
CA THR A 86 -17.23 27.23 15.43
C THR A 86 -17.09 27.84 14.05
N ILE A 87 -18.09 27.63 13.19
CA ILE A 87 -18.09 28.15 11.82
C ILE A 87 -18.03 29.68 11.82
N GLY A 88 -17.10 30.25 11.06
CA GLY A 88 -16.84 31.69 10.99
C GLY A 88 -15.90 32.22 12.07
N ASN A 89 -15.39 31.38 12.97
CA ASN A 89 -14.44 31.78 14.01
C ASN A 89 -13.02 31.33 13.68
N LEU A 90 -12.02 32.16 14.03
CA LEU A 90 -10.61 31.81 13.93
C LEU A 90 -10.10 31.02 15.13
N GLU A 91 -10.87 30.91 16.22
CA GLU A 91 -10.50 30.11 17.38
C GLU A 91 -11.22 28.75 17.36
N ALA A 92 -10.43 27.70 17.61
CA ALA A 92 -10.88 26.35 17.97
C ALA A 92 -10.45 26.00 19.39
N ALA A 93 -11.06 24.96 19.96
CA ALA A 93 -10.57 24.33 21.17
C ALA A 93 -10.11 22.89 20.86
N VAL A 94 -8.89 22.55 21.27
CA VAL A 94 -8.31 21.21 21.15
C VAL A 94 -7.98 20.73 22.56
N ASN A 95 -8.66 19.68 23.01
CA ASN A 95 -8.62 19.21 24.40
C ASN A 95 -8.82 20.35 25.43
N GLY A 96 -9.75 21.26 25.11
CA GLY A 96 -10.06 22.45 25.92
C GLY A 96 -9.06 23.61 25.79
N SER A 97 -7.92 23.42 25.13
CA SER A 97 -6.94 24.48 24.89
C SER A 97 -7.27 25.25 23.60
N LYS A 98 -7.17 26.58 23.64
CA LYS A 98 -7.44 27.41 22.45
C LYS A 98 -6.34 27.26 21.40
N VAL A 99 -6.74 27.11 20.14
CA VAL A 99 -5.86 27.07 18.97
C VAL A 99 -6.42 27.98 17.89
N THR A 100 -5.57 28.78 17.26
CA THR A 100 -5.98 29.74 16.21
C THR A 100 -5.80 29.13 14.82
N LEU A 101 -6.81 29.29 13.96
CA LEU A 101 -6.78 28.94 12.54
C LEU A 101 -6.26 30.13 11.72
N GLU A 102 -5.56 29.83 10.63
CA GLU A 102 -5.13 30.84 9.66
C GLU A 102 -6.32 31.53 8.97
N VAL A 103 -7.38 30.78 8.69
CA VAL A 103 -8.62 31.27 8.06
C VAL A 103 -9.82 30.59 8.71
N ALA A 104 -10.92 31.34 8.87
CA ALA A 104 -12.12 30.83 9.52
C ALA A 104 -12.79 29.73 8.65
N PRO A 105 -13.31 28.67 9.27
CA PRO A 105 -14.05 27.65 8.56
C PRO A 105 -15.40 28.18 8.10
N TYR A 106 -15.91 27.69 6.98
CA TYR A 106 -17.20 28.09 6.42
C TYR A 106 -18.06 26.88 6.06
N ILE A 107 -19.31 27.12 5.70
CA ILE A 107 -20.20 26.09 5.17
C ILE A 107 -20.45 26.37 3.69
N THR A 108 -20.33 25.35 2.86
CA THR A 108 -20.77 25.39 1.45
C THR A 108 -21.48 24.09 1.10
N ALA A 109 -22.59 24.18 0.35
CA ALA A 109 -23.41 23.02 -0.02
C ALA A 109 -23.68 22.05 1.16
N GLY A 110 -24.01 22.59 2.34
CA GLY A 110 -24.29 21.80 3.55
C GLY A 110 -23.06 21.20 4.26
N ASN A 111 -21.84 21.40 3.74
CA ASN A 111 -20.61 20.82 4.24
C ASN A 111 -19.74 21.86 4.96
N SER A 112 -19.18 21.48 6.12
CA SER A 112 -18.20 22.31 6.84
C SER A 112 -16.83 22.19 6.18
N MET A 113 -16.31 23.32 5.70
CA MET A 113 -15.05 23.45 4.98
C MET A 113 -14.00 24.07 5.89
N LEU A 114 -12.87 23.37 6.05
CA LEU A 114 -11.78 23.77 6.93
C LEU A 114 -10.46 23.94 6.18
N PRO A 115 -9.58 24.87 6.61
CA PRO A 115 -8.20 24.92 6.11
C PRO A 115 -7.50 23.58 6.33
N VAL A 116 -6.95 23.01 5.27
CA VAL A 116 -6.37 21.67 5.31
C VAL A 116 -5.19 21.57 6.28
N ARG A 117 -4.38 22.63 6.39
CA ARG A 117 -3.21 22.68 7.29
C ARG A 117 -3.61 22.53 8.75
N PHE A 118 -4.61 23.29 9.21
CA PHE A 118 -5.10 23.18 10.57
C PHE A 118 -5.58 21.76 10.86
N LEU A 119 -6.38 21.18 9.96
CA LEU A 119 -6.88 19.83 10.13
C LEU A 119 -5.74 18.81 10.19
N ALA A 120 -4.77 18.90 9.28
CA ALA A 120 -3.62 18.01 9.24
C ALA A 120 -2.80 18.07 10.54
N GLU A 121 -2.49 19.26 11.04
CA GLU A 121 -1.79 19.45 12.31
C GLU A 121 -2.55 18.81 13.48
N GLN A 122 -3.86 19.08 13.57
CA GLN A 122 -4.68 18.50 14.63
C GLN A 122 -4.90 16.99 14.48
N LEU A 123 -4.58 16.40 13.33
CA LEU A 123 -4.63 14.96 13.10
C LEU A 123 -3.25 14.30 13.09
N GLY A 124 -2.16 15.06 13.26
CA GLY A 124 -0.79 14.54 13.21
C GLY A 124 -0.33 14.14 11.79
N LEU A 125 -0.92 14.75 10.77
CA LEU A 125 -0.63 14.52 9.36
C LEU A 125 0.25 15.65 8.82
N GLN A 126 1.15 15.31 7.88
CA GLN A 126 1.82 16.32 7.05
C GLN A 126 1.00 16.56 5.80
N VAL A 127 1.00 17.82 5.35
CA VAL A 127 0.37 18.24 4.10
C VAL A 127 1.43 18.35 3.01
N ASN A 128 1.24 17.61 1.92
CA ASN A 128 1.99 17.80 0.68
C ASN A 128 1.03 18.22 -0.44
N TRP A 129 1.40 19.22 -1.23
CA TRP A 129 0.66 19.67 -2.40
C TRP A 129 1.39 19.23 -3.66
N GLU A 130 0.73 18.42 -4.49
CA GLU A 130 1.28 18.01 -5.78
C GLU A 130 0.62 18.81 -6.91
N PRO A 131 1.30 19.83 -7.46
CA PRO A 131 0.73 20.69 -8.48
C PRO A 131 0.45 19.96 -9.79
N SER A 132 1.24 18.94 -10.16
CA SER A 132 1.09 18.23 -11.44
C SER A 132 -0.24 17.48 -11.56
N VAL A 133 -0.81 17.05 -10.42
CA VAL A 133 -2.10 16.37 -10.35
C VAL A 133 -3.15 17.15 -9.56
N SER A 134 -2.88 18.41 -9.22
CA SER A 134 -3.78 19.29 -8.44
C SER A 134 -4.35 18.59 -7.21
N SER A 135 -3.49 17.99 -6.38
CA SER A 135 -3.92 17.12 -5.29
C SER A 135 -3.20 17.42 -3.97
N VAL A 136 -3.92 17.30 -2.86
CA VAL A 136 -3.37 17.35 -1.50
C VAL A 136 -3.19 15.94 -0.97
N PHE A 137 -1.99 15.63 -0.47
CA PHE A 137 -1.68 14.40 0.24
C PHE A 137 -1.52 14.69 1.73
N LEU A 138 -2.25 13.94 2.55
CA LEU A 138 -2.26 14.02 4.00
C LEU A 138 -1.75 12.71 4.56
N ASN A 139 -0.47 12.67 4.92
CA ASN A 139 0.19 11.44 5.34
C ASN A 139 0.67 11.56 6.78
N ASN A 140 0.52 10.49 7.56
CA ASN A 140 1.18 10.42 8.86
C ASN A 140 2.72 10.42 8.68
N ASN A 141 3.46 10.86 9.71
CA ASN A 141 4.92 10.97 9.64
C ASN A 141 5.63 9.65 9.31
N ALA A 142 5.05 8.52 9.72
CA ALA A 142 5.64 7.20 9.56
C ALA A 142 5.51 6.72 8.10
N ILE A 143 4.37 7.00 7.46
CA ILE A 143 4.15 6.82 6.03
C ILE A 143 5.07 7.73 5.24
N ASN A 144 5.22 9.00 5.62
CA ASN A 144 6.16 9.89 4.95
C ASN A 144 7.61 9.37 5.01
N LYS A 145 7.98 8.70 6.09
CA LYS A 145 9.30 8.08 6.21
C LYS A 145 9.45 6.89 5.26
N LEU A 146 8.41 6.07 5.13
CA LEU A 146 8.35 4.96 4.18
C LEU A 146 8.40 5.43 2.73
N THR A 147 7.65 6.48 2.39
CA THR A 147 7.60 7.04 1.03
C THR A 147 8.81 7.88 0.66
N ASN A 148 9.56 8.39 1.64
CA ASN A 148 10.77 9.21 1.43
C ASN A 148 12.06 8.48 1.82
N LEU A 149 12.09 7.14 1.67
CA LEU A 149 13.35 6.41 1.80
C LEU A 149 14.40 7.04 0.87
N THR A 150 15.61 7.26 1.39
CA THR A 150 16.70 7.95 0.66
C THR A 150 17.08 7.26 -0.65
N SER A 151 16.72 5.99 -0.79
CA SER A 151 16.80 5.22 -2.02
C SER A 151 15.56 4.32 -2.11
N PRO A 152 14.83 4.33 -3.23
CA PRO A 152 13.67 3.47 -3.43
C PRO A 152 14.03 1.99 -3.30
N ILE A 153 13.06 1.18 -2.86
CA ILE A 153 13.24 -0.28 -2.82
C ILE A 153 13.18 -0.81 -4.26
N GLU A 154 14.22 -1.50 -4.72
CA GLU A 154 14.31 -1.97 -6.12
C GLU A 154 13.47 -3.22 -6.34
N HIS A 155 13.67 -4.24 -5.50
CA HIS A 155 12.95 -5.51 -5.58
C HIS A 155 12.44 -5.94 -4.21
N ILE A 156 11.18 -6.36 -4.15
CA ILE A 156 10.63 -7.11 -3.02
C ILE A 156 10.42 -8.57 -3.45
N VAL A 157 11.02 -9.50 -2.71
CA VAL A 157 10.68 -10.94 -2.79
C VAL A 157 9.83 -11.30 -1.57
N VAL A 158 8.64 -11.82 -1.81
CA VAL A 158 7.74 -12.35 -0.78
C VAL A 158 7.75 -13.87 -0.87
N VAL A 159 8.07 -14.54 0.24
CA VAL A 159 7.98 -16.00 0.37
C VAL A 159 6.91 -16.32 1.38
N VAL A 160 6.05 -17.25 1.02
CA VAL A 160 4.93 -17.68 1.84
C VAL A 160 5.08 -19.17 2.13
N GLU A 161 5.42 -19.47 3.38
CA GLU A 161 5.40 -20.80 3.97
C GLU A 161 3.97 -21.13 4.48
N GLU A 162 3.74 -22.33 4.98
CA GLU A 162 2.43 -22.87 5.31
C GLU A 162 2.34 -23.48 6.72
N ASN A 163 1.12 -23.42 7.29
CA ASN A 163 0.64 -24.20 8.44
C ASN A 163 1.61 -24.41 9.61
N HIS A 164 2.09 -23.34 10.24
CA HIS A 164 2.83 -23.45 11.51
C HIS A 164 2.61 -22.22 12.37
N SER A 165 2.37 -22.39 13.68
CA SER A 165 2.29 -21.24 14.59
C SER A 165 3.65 -20.57 14.80
N TYR A 166 3.62 -19.29 15.16
CA TYR A 166 4.79 -18.50 15.54
C TYR A 166 5.76 -19.25 16.48
N ASN A 167 5.24 -19.94 17.50
CA ASN A 167 6.06 -20.60 18.52
C ASN A 167 6.72 -21.90 18.04
N GLN A 168 6.24 -22.50 16.95
CA GLN A 168 6.90 -23.66 16.33
C GLN A 168 8.14 -23.25 15.55
N ILE A 169 8.14 -22.03 15.00
CA ILE A 169 9.25 -21.52 14.19
C ILE A 169 10.21 -20.71 15.05
N VAL A 170 9.69 -19.67 15.71
CA VAL A 170 10.53 -18.72 16.44
C VAL A 170 11.02 -19.32 17.74
N GLY A 171 12.33 -19.50 17.81
CA GLY A 171 13.00 -20.09 18.97
C GLY A 171 13.16 -21.60 18.87
N GLY A 172 12.63 -22.23 17.82
CA GLY A 172 12.85 -23.64 17.51
C GLY A 172 14.29 -23.92 17.06
N SER A 173 14.79 -25.12 17.38
CA SER A 173 16.12 -25.58 16.93
C SER A 173 16.14 -26.02 15.46
N ASP A 174 14.97 -26.29 14.90
CA ASP A 174 14.82 -26.86 13.55
C ASP A 174 14.82 -25.79 12.46
N ALA A 175 14.81 -24.49 12.80
CA ALA A 175 14.79 -23.38 11.85
C ALA A 175 16.04 -22.46 11.92
N PRO A 176 17.29 -22.96 11.97
CA PRO A 176 18.46 -22.14 12.21
C PRO A 176 18.69 -21.02 11.18
N TYR A 177 18.33 -21.21 9.90
CA TYR A 177 18.45 -20.16 8.90
C TYR A 177 17.40 -19.06 9.10
N MET A 178 16.13 -19.39 9.37
CA MET A 178 15.10 -18.41 9.71
C MET A 178 15.47 -17.62 10.98
N GLN A 179 16.07 -18.29 11.97
CA GLN A 179 16.59 -17.59 13.16
C GLN A 179 17.71 -16.60 12.80
N SER A 180 18.53 -16.89 11.79
CA SER A 180 19.52 -15.93 11.27
C SER A 180 18.87 -14.74 10.56
N LEU A 181 17.76 -14.95 9.84
CA LEU A 181 16.98 -13.87 9.22
C LEU A 181 16.35 -12.97 10.28
N ILE A 182 15.81 -13.55 11.36
CA ILE A 182 15.27 -12.80 12.51
C ILE A 182 16.33 -11.91 13.15
N GLN A 183 17.59 -12.36 13.23
CA GLN A 183 18.69 -11.55 13.78
C GLN A 183 19.08 -10.41 12.85
N LYS A 184 19.01 -10.61 11.53
CA LYS A 184 19.35 -9.60 10.51
C LYS A 184 18.22 -8.58 10.28
N GLY A 185 16.96 -8.98 10.45
CA GLY A 185 15.78 -8.20 10.08
C GLY A 185 14.85 -7.85 11.24
N ALA A 186 13.64 -7.45 10.86
CA ALA A 186 12.53 -7.21 11.77
C ALA A 186 11.67 -8.47 11.91
N LEU A 187 11.42 -8.90 13.14
CA LEU A 187 10.46 -9.95 13.46
C LEU A 187 9.21 -9.33 14.09
N PHE A 188 8.05 -9.64 13.53
CA PHE A 188 6.76 -9.27 14.10
C PHE A 188 6.29 -10.37 15.03
N THR A 189 6.06 -10.02 16.29
CA THR A 189 5.70 -10.93 17.39
C THR A 189 4.20 -11.04 17.62
N ASN A 190 3.41 -10.35 16.79
CA ASN A 190 1.97 -10.19 16.86
C ASN A 190 1.39 -10.17 15.43
N ALA A 191 1.89 -11.07 14.58
CA ALA A 191 1.48 -11.20 13.19
C ALA A 191 0.48 -12.34 13.02
N HIS A 192 -0.62 -12.12 12.29
CA HIS A 192 -1.73 -13.06 12.21
C HIS A 192 -2.17 -13.34 10.77
N GLY A 193 -2.52 -14.60 10.51
CA GLY A 193 -3.28 -14.96 9.32
C GLY A 193 -4.68 -14.35 9.37
N ILE A 194 -5.35 -14.28 8.22
CA ILE A 194 -6.68 -13.66 8.11
C ILE A 194 -7.78 -14.65 8.50
N THR A 195 -7.64 -15.91 8.12
CA THR A 195 -8.65 -16.96 8.33
C THR A 195 -8.03 -18.34 8.14
N HIS A 196 -8.85 -19.38 8.23
CA HIS A 196 -8.58 -20.69 7.63
C HIS A 196 -9.63 -21.03 6.57
N PRO A 197 -9.31 -21.85 5.54
CA PRO A 197 -8.00 -22.47 5.24
C PRO A 197 -7.07 -21.55 4.41
N SER A 198 -5.97 -22.10 3.87
CA SER A 198 -4.90 -21.40 3.16
C SER A 198 -5.34 -20.40 2.08
N GLN A 199 -6.13 -20.83 1.10
CA GLN A 199 -6.40 -20.05 -0.12
C GLN A 199 -6.91 -18.61 0.14
N PRO A 200 -7.90 -18.39 1.04
CA PRO A 200 -8.29 -17.06 1.48
C PRO A 200 -7.15 -16.14 1.94
N ASN A 201 -6.13 -16.67 2.63
CA ASN A 201 -4.99 -15.88 3.14
C ASN A 201 -4.12 -15.36 1.99
N TYR A 202 -3.78 -16.22 1.03
CA TYR A 202 -3.07 -15.82 -0.19
C TYR A 202 -3.84 -14.76 -0.99
N LEU A 203 -5.16 -14.91 -1.10
CA LEU A 203 -6.01 -13.92 -1.77
C LEU A 203 -5.99 -12.59 -1.01
N ALA A 204 -6.03 -12.60 0.32
CA ALA A 204 -5.96 -11.39 1.14
C ALA A 204 -4.60 -10.69 1.00
N LEU A 205 -3.49 -11.45 0.99
CA LEU A 205 -2.13 -10.93 0.79
C LEU A 205 -1.92 -10.33 -0.61
N PHE A 206 -2.65 -10.80 -1.62
CA PHE A 206 -2.45 -10.36 -3.01
C PHE A 206 -3.49 -9.34 -3.51
N SER A 207 -4.71 -9.39 -2.98
CA SER A 207 -5.85 -8.58 -3.45
C SER A 207 -6.55 -7.78 -2.36
N GLY A 208 -6.05 -7.84 -1.11
CA GLY A 208 -6.59 -7.09 0.03
C GLY A 208 -7.90 -7.66 0.58
N SER A 209 -8.38 -8.76 0.03
CA SER A 209 -9.64 -9.42 0.41
C SER A 209 -9.57 -10.91 0.12
N THR A 210 -10.33 -11.71 0.87
CA THR A 210 -10.48 -13.15 0.60
C THR A 210 -11.30 -13.43 -0.67
N GLN A 211 -11.82 -12.38 -1.33
CA GLN A 211 -12.74 -12.49 -2.48
C GLN A 211 -14.02 -13.30 -2.15
N GLY A 212 -14.38 -13.40 -0.86
CA GLY A 212 -15.50 -14.23 -0.40
C GLY A 212 -15.21 -15.74 -0.43
N VAL A 213 -13.96 -16.15 -0.68
CA VAL A 213 -13.53 -17.54 -0.61
C VAL A 213 -13.41 -17.96 0.85
N THR A 214 -13.87 -19.18 1.13
CA THR A 214 -13.92 -19.80 2.47
C THR A 214 -13.41 -21.24 2.46
N ASP A 215 -12.85 -21.69 1.34
CA ASP A 215 -12.35 -23.05 1.13
C ASP A 215 -11.15 -23.05 0.17
N ASP A 216 -10.50 -24.20 0.04
CA ASP A 216 -9.33 -24.42 -0.82
C ASP A 216 -9.68 -24.93 -2.24
N SER A 217 -10.96 -24.92 -2.60
CA SER A 217 -11.37 -25.51 -3.87
C SER A 217 -10.90 -24.68 -5.06
N CYS A 218 -10.63 -25.38 -6.15
CA CYS A 218 -10.15 -24.80 -7.39
C CYS A 218 -11.32 -24.18 -8.18
N LYS A 219 -11.57 -22.89 -7.97
CA LYS A 219 -12.72 -22.16 -8.52
C LYS A 219 -12.36 -21.32 -9.76
N LYS A 220 -13.40 -20.73 -10.37
CA LYS A 220 -13.28 -19.80 -11.50
C LYS A 220 -12.49 -18.54 -11.08
N PRO A 221 -11.78 -17.92 -12.03
CA PRO A 221 -10.99 -16.73 -11.74
C PRO A 221 -11.85 -15.48 -11.48
N PHE A 222 -11.31 -14.58 -10.67
CA PHE A 222 -11.82 -13.26 -10.32
C PHE A 222 -11.41 -12.21 -11.36
N THR A 223 -12.07 -11.04 -11.32
CA THR A 223 -11.77 -9.91 -12.20
C THR A 223 -11.42 -8.64 -11.42
N GLY A 224 -11.32 -8.74 -10.10
CA GLY A 224 -11.05 -7.61 -9.21
C GLY A 224 -9.63 -7.07 -9.37
N THR A 225 -9.42 -5.84 -8.89
CA THR A 225 -8.10 -5.25 -8.74
C THR A 225 -7.26 -6.08 -7.75
N ASN A 226 -5.96 -6.14 -8.02
CA ASN A 226 -4.97 -6.84 -7.21
C ASN A 226 -3.60 -6.17 -7.34
N LEU A 227 -2.65 -6.60 -6.52
CA LEU A 227 -1.29 -6.06 -6.48
C LEU A 227 -0.61 -6.02 -7.86
N ALA A 228 -0.69 -7.11 -8.63
CA ALA A 228 -0.05 -7.16 -9.95
C ALA A 228 -0.68 -6.15 -10.92
N SER A 229 -2.01 -6.03 -10.93
CA SER A 229 -2.69 -5.05 -11.78
C SER A 229 -2.32 -3.60 -11.42
N GLU A 230 -2.14 -3.29 -10.13
CA GLU A 230 -1.70 -1.96 -9.70
C GLU A 230 -0.24 -1.68 -10.06
N LEU A 231 0.64 -2.67 -9.89
CA LEU A 231 2.03 -2.58 -10.37
C LEU A 231 2.08 -2.31 -11.88
N PHE A 232 1.32 -3.04 -12.70
CA PHE A 232 1.30 -2.82 -14.15
C PHE A 232 0.78 -1.44 -14.53
N ASN A 233 -0.27 -0.95 -13.85
CA ASN A 233 -0.80 0.40 -14.05
C ASN A 233 0.26 1.48 -13.71
N ALA A 234 1.09 1.23 -12.70
CA ALA A 234 2.23 2.07 -12.33
C ALA A 234 3.48 1.86 -13.21
N LYS A 235 3.42 1.01 -14.25
CA LYS A 235 4.55 0.62 -15.11
C LYS A 235 5.67 -0.12 -14.37
N LEU A 236 5.33 -0.76 -13.27
CA LEU A 236 6.18 -1.67 -12.49
C LEU A 236 5.88 -3.12 -12.89
N THR A 237 6.71 -4.05 -12.41
CA THR A 237 6.65 -5.46 -12.85
C THR A 237 6.36 -6.43 -11.72
N PHE A 238 5.65 -7.51 -12.06
CA PHE A 238 5.29 -8.57 -11.13
C PHE A 238 5.55 -9.95 -11.75
N THR A 239 6.07 -10.90 -10.97
CA THR A 239 6.08 -12.33 -11.34
C THR A 239 6.01 -13.21 -10.09
N GLY A 240 5.16 -14.23 -10.14
CA GLY A 240 5.15 -15.30 -9.17
C GLY A 240 5.94 -16.51 -9.67
N TYR A 241 6.73 -17.11 -8.77
CA TYR A 241 7.60 -18.25 -9.01
C TYR A 241 7.20 -19.40 -8.10
N SER A 242 6.81 -20.54 -8.65
CA SER A 242 6.35 -21.68 -7.84
C SER A 242 7.15 -22.93 -8.11
N GLU A 243 7.56 -23.59 -7.04
CA GLU A 243 8.22 -24.90 -7.12
C GLU A 243 7.28 -25.95 -7.72
N ASP A 244 7.85 -26.92 -8.42
CA ASP A 244 7.14 -28.02 -9.10
C ASP A 244 6.09 -27.62 -10.16
N MET A 245 5.90 -26.32 -10.41
CA MET A 245 5.03 -25.87 -11.47
C MET A 245 5.59 -26.33 -12.84
N PRO A 246 4.77 -26.94 -13.72
CA PRO A 246 5.29 -27.71 -14.84
C PRO A 246 5.77 -26.85 -16.01
N LYS A 247 5.22 -25.63 -16.15
CA LYS A 247 5.55 -24.67 -17.21
C LYS A 247 5.02 -23.29 -16.86
N ALA A 248 5.58 -22.26 -17.50
CA ALA A 248 5.04 -20.90 -17.43
C ALA A 248 3.56 -20.84 -17.82
N GLY A 249 2.78 -20.02 -17.13
CA GLY A 249 1.35 -19.83 -17.35
C GLY A 249 0.47 -21.02 -16.98
N TYR A 250 0.96 -21.98 -16.20
CA TYR A 250 0.14 -23.11 -15.76
C TYR A 250 -0.97 -22.67 -14.79
N THR A 251 -2.22 -23.02 -15.08
CA THR A 251 -3.40 -22.65 -14.27
C THR A 251 -4.13 -23.85 -13.67
N GLY A 252 -3.58 -25.06 -13.83
CA GLY A 252 -4.17 -26.28 -13.28
C GLY A 252 -4.10 -26.31 -11.75
N CYS A 253 -5.01 -27.04 -11.13
CA CYS A 253 -5.23 -26.97 -9.68
C CYS A 253 -4.06 -27.50 -8.85
N SER A 254 -3.42 -28.59 -9.27
CA SER A 254 -2.25 -29.16 -8.60
C SER A 254 -1.45 -30.07 -9.54
N THR A 255 -0.17 -30.26 -9.24
CA THR A 255 0.71 -31.22 -9.91
C THR A 255 1.98 -31.43 -9.09
N LYS A 256 2.37 -32.69 -8.84
CA LYS A 256 3.47 -33.00 -7.89
C LYS A 256 3.20 -32.30 -6.55
N GLY A 257 4.13 -31.51 -6.01
CA GLY A 257 3.92 -30.69 -4.81
C GLY A 257 3.37 -29.28 -5.06
N TYR A 258 3.13 -28.88 -6.32
CA TYR A 258 2.54 -27.59 -6.66
C TYR A 258 1.03 -27.57 -6.36
N ALA A 259 0.53 -26.49 -5.75
CA ALA A 259 -0.89 -26.21 -5.61
C ALA A 259 -1.27 -24.78 -5.99
N ARG A 260 -2.26 -24.65 -6.88
CA ARG A 260 -2.78 -23.37 -7.37
C ARG A 260 -3.35 -22.50 -6.25
N LYS A 261 -3.84 -23.10 -5.16
CA LYS A 261 -4.38 -22.37 -4.01
C LYS A 261 -3.37 -21.40 -3.37
N HIS A 262 -2.07 -21.70 -3.46
CA HIS A 262 -0.98 -20.87 -2.94
C HIS A 262 -0.51 -19.80 -3.96
N ASN A 263 -1.12 -19.77 -5.15
CA ASN A 263 -0.79 -18.85 -6.24
C ASN A 263 -1.98 -17.92 -6.53
N PRO A 264 -2.18 -16.84 -5.77
CA PRO A 264 -3.37 -16.02 -5.91
C PRO A 264 -3.46 -15.33 -7.29
N TRP A 265 -2.34 -14.99 -7.92
CA TRP A 265 -2.33 -14.25 -9.20
C TRP A 265 -2.94 -15.02 -10.38
N VAL A 266 -2.82 -16.35 -10.42
CA VAL A 266 -3.45 -17.15 -11.50
C VAL A 266 -4.96 -17.24 -11.35
N GLN A 267 -5.49 -16.78 -10.21
CA GLN A 267 -6.92 -16.73 -9.93
C GLN A 267 -7.54 -15.44 -10.43
N PHE A 268 -6.82 -14.55 -11.12
CA PHE A 268 -7.36 -13.30 -11.65
C PHE A 268 -7.20 -13.23 -13.17
N THR A 269 -8.27 -12.85 -13.88
CA THR A 269 -8.24 -12.77 -15.36
C THR A 269 -7.44 -11.57 -15.90
N ASN A 270 -7.17 -10.58 -15.05
CA ASN A 270 -6.42 -9.37 -15.39
C ASN A 270 -4.92 -9.47 -15.06
N VAL A 271 -4.44 -10.64 -14.65
CA VAL A 271 -3.00 -10.90 -14.50
C VAL A 271 -2.52 -11.73 -15.69
N PRO A 272 -1.51 -11.27 -16.45
CA PRO A 272 -1.00 -12.01 -17.60
C PRO A 272 -0.45 -13.39 -17.22
N ALA A 273 -0.65 -14.38 -18.08
CA ALA A 273 -0.24 -15.76 -17.80
C ALA A 273 1.29 -15.90 -17.69
N GLU A 274 2.04 -15.05 -18.39
CA GLU A 274 3.50 -14.96 -18.31
C GLU A 274 4.03 -14.51 -16.95
N SER A 275 3.20 -13.87 -16.11
CA SER A 275 3.56 -13.52 -14.73
C SER A 275 3.56 -14.73 -13.80
N ASN A 276 3.21 -15.92 -14.27
CA ASN A 276 3.25 -17.16 -13.51
C ASN A 276 4.37 -18.07 -14.03
N GLN A 277 5.48 -18.15 -13.32
CA GLN A 277 6.69 -18.85 -13.74
C GLN A 277 7.04 -20.03 -12.82
N PRO A 278 7.66 -21.11 -13.34
CA PRO A 278 8.21 -22.15 -12.48
C PRO A 278 9.41 -21.60 -11.71
N LEU A 279 9.68 -22.12 -10.51
CA LEU A 279 10.81 -21.68 -9.69
C LEU A 279 12.16 -21.83 -10.40
N SER A 280 12.29 -22.79 -11.33
CA SER A 280 13.49 -22.93 -12.18
C SER A 280 13.79 -21.69 -13.04
N SER A 281 12.81 -20.79 -13.22
CA SER A 281 12.96 -19.51 -13.91
C SER A 281 13.30 -18.35 -12.96
N PHE A 282 13.42 -18.59 -11.64
CA PHE A 282 13.82 -17.56 -10.68
C PHE A 282 15.24 -17.06 -11.02
N PRO A 283 15.43 -15.75 -11.24
CA PRO A 283 16.70 -15.22 -11.72
C PRO A 283 17.86 -15.52 -10.76
N GLN A 284 18.99 -15.96 -11.32
CA GLN A 284 20.28 -16.00 -10.59
C GLN A 284 20.98 -14.65 -10.61
N ASP A 285 20.66 -13.81 -11.60
CA ASP A 285 21.03 -12.40 -11.67
C ASP A 285 19.86 -11.58 -11.12
N PHE A 286 19.95 -11.22 -9.84
CA PHE A 286 18.87 -10.57 -9.11
C PHE A 286 18.54 -9.17 -9.60
N SER A 287 19.42 -8.52 -10.38
CA SER A 287 19.12 -7.24 -11.05
C SER A 287 18.02 -7.33 -12.11
N LYS A 288 17.68 -8.56 -12.52
CA LYS A 288 16.60 -8.85 -13.48
C LYS A 288 15.30 -9.26 -12.81
N LEU A 289 15.24 -9.23 -11.48
CA LEU A 289 13.99 -9.52 -10.78
C LEU A 289 12.92 -8.49 -11.19
N PRO A 290 11.65 -8.88 -11.19
CA PRO A 290 10.55 -7.94 -11.21
C PRO A 290 10.60 -7.00 -9.99
N THR A 291 9.86 -5.90 -10.05
CA THR A 291 9.66 -5.00 -8.90
C THR A 291 9.14 -5.77 -7.67
N VAL A 292 8.13 -6.62 -7.85
CA VAL A 292 7.64 -7.53 -6.80
C VAL A 292 7.63 -8.95 -7.32
N SER A 293 8.23 -9.86 -6.56
CA SER A 293 8.22 -11.29 -6.83
C SER A 293 7.60 -12.06 -5.68
N PHE A 294 6.77 -13.04 -6.00
CA PHE A 294 6.34 -14.05 -5.02
C PHE A 294 7.09 -15.35 -5.29
N VAL A 295 7.57 -16.01 -4.25
CA VAL A 295 8.23 -17.32 -4.32
C VAL A 295 7.44 -18.29 -3.45
N ILE A 296 6.89 -19.33 -4.07
CA ILE A 296 6.03 -20.31 -3.41
C ILE A 296 6.73 -21.67 -3.44
N PRO A 297 7.23 -22.17 -2.30
CA PRO A 297 7.73 -23.54 -2.20
C PRO A 297 6.60 -24.54 -2.47
N ASN A 298 6.96 -25.81 -2.72
CA ASN A 298 5.96 -26.86 -2.83
C ASN A 298 5.50 -27.32 -1.43
N HIS A 299 4.43 -28.12 -1.36
CA HIS A 299 3.86 -28.62 -0.10
C HIS A 299 4.85 -29.29 0.88
N GLN A 300 6.00 -29.77 0.39
CA GLN A 300 7.01 -30.39 1.24
C GLN A 300 8.01 -29.35 1.79
N ASN A 301 8.25 -28.28 1.04
CA ASN A 301 9.22 -27.26 1.38
C ASN A 301 8.58 -25.99 1.94
N ASP A 302 7.26 -25.86 1.90
CA ASP A 302 6.49 -24.81 2.57
C ASP A 302 6.04 -25.21 3.99
N MET A 303 6.39 -26.42 4.45
CA MET A 303 5.96 -27.03 5.72
C MET A 303 4.51 -27.51 5.83
N HIS A 304 3.71 -27.47 4.76
CA HIS A 304 2.33 -28.01 4.80
C HIS A 304 2.33 -29.52 5.07
N ASP A 305 3.16 -30.27 4.32
CA ASP A 305 3.33 -31.73 4.45
C ASP A 305 4.73 -32.11 4.95
N GLY A 306 5.67 -31.16 4.92
CA GLY A 306 7.08 -31.36 5.27
C GLY A 306 7.42 -31.01 6.71
N THR A 307 8.72 -30.87 6.97
CA THR A 307 9.22 -30.49 8.30
C THR A 307 9.77 -29.06 8.30
N VAL A 308 9.74 -28.41 9.47
CA VAL A 308 10.36 -27.09 9.68
C VAL A 308 11.81 -27.07 9.20
N LYS A 309 12.59 -28.12 9.51
CA LYS A 309 13.99 -28.22 9.09
C LYS A 309 14.16 -28.30 7.57
N GLN A 310 13.27 -29.01 6.88
CA GLN A 310 13.34 -29.13 5.44
C GLN A 310 13.07 -27.78 4.77
N ALA A 311 12.05 -27.06 5.21
CA ALA A 311 11.74 -25.71 4.72
C ALA A 311 12.85 -24.71 5.06
N ASP A 312 13.46 -24.79 6.26
CA ASP A 312 14.61 -23.96 6.63
C ASP A 312 15.82 -24.18 5.71
N ASP A 313 16.18 -25.45 5.46
CA ASP A 313 17.25 -25.81 4.53
C ASP A 313 16.92 -25.36 3.10
N TRP A 314 15.64 -25.41 2.70
CA TRP A 314 15.15 -24.97 1.40
C TRP A 314 15.24 -23.45 1.23
N LEU A 315 14.77 -22.67 2.21
CA LEU A 315 14.89 -21.20 2.22
C LEU A 315 16.35 -20.78 2.12
N LYS A 316 17.23 -21.43 2.88
CA LYS A 316 18.67 -21.16 2.81
C LYS A 316 19.21 -21.41 1.41
N THR A 317 18.88 -22.57 0.83
CA THR A 317 19.40 -22.98 -0.47
C THR A 317 18.93 -22.05 -1.59
N ASN A 318 17.67 -21.61 -1.55
CA ASN A 318 17.07 -20.86 -2.66
C ASN A 318 17.14 -19.34 -2.51
N LEU A 319 17.27 -18.80 -1.29
CA LEU A 319 17.13 -17.36 -1.03
C LEU A 319 18.31 -16.70 -0.32
N ASP A 320 19.25 -17.44 0.27
CA ASP A 320 20.39 -16.82 0.97
C ASP A 320 21.24 -15.98 0.01
N ALA A 321 21.42 -16.43 -1.23
CA ALA A 321 22.09 -15.64 -2.26
C ALA A 321 21.38 -14.30 -2.54
N TYR A 322 20.04 -14.30 -2.59
CA TYR A 322 19.25 -13.08 -2.78
C TYR A 322 19.38 -12.15 -1.57
N ILE A 323 19.27 -12.67 -0.35
CA ILE A 323 19.43 -11.88 0.88
C ILE A 323 20.79 -11.20 0.95
N ASN A 324 21.86 -11.95 0.67
CA ASN A 324 23.20 -11.39 0.70
C ASN A 324 23.40 -10.32 -0.39
N TRP A 325 22.75 -10.47 -1.55
CA TRP A 325 22.75 -9.45 -2.60
C TRP A 325 21.93 -8.21 -2.21
N ALA A 326 20.77 -8.40 -1.59
CA ALA A 326 19.83 -7.34 -1.23
C ALA A 326 20.43 -6.30 -0.27
N GLU A 327 21.38 -6.70 0.60
CA GLU A 327 22.11 -5.83 1.54
C GLU A 327 22.78 -4.62 0.86
N THR A 328 23.17 -4.74 -0.41
CA THR A 328 23.82 -3.65 -1.16
C THR A 328 23.00 -3.15 -2.35
N HIS A 329 21.77 -3.63 -2.54
CA HIS A 329 20.94 -3.36 -3.72
C HIS A 329 19.51 -2.94 -3.36
N HIS A 330 19.36 -2.24 -2.22
CA HIS A 330 18.09 -1.64 -1.76
C HIS A 330 16.87 -2.56 -1.98
N SER A 331 17.03 -3.84 -1.68
CA SER A 331 16.00 -4.86 -1.93
C SER A 331 15.57 -5.51 -0.61
N LEU A 332 14.40 -6.15 -0.62
CA LEU A 332 13.72 -6.62 0.58
C LEU A 332 13.26 -8.07 0.41
N LEU A 333 13.51 -8.90 1.41
CA LEU A 333 12.81 -10.17 1.59
C LEU A 333 11.75 -10.06 2.66
N ILE A 334 10.57 -10.58 2.37
CA ILE A 334 9.50 -10.80 3.33
C ILE A 334 9.26 -12.31 3.39
N VAL A 335 9.38 -12.91 4.57
CA VAL A 335 9.03 -14.31 4.83
C VAL A 335 7.86 -14.34 5.79
N THR A 336 6.76 -14.97 5.39
CA THR A 336 5.53 -15.09 6.18
C THR A 336 4.93 -16.48 6.03
N TRP A 337 3.98 -16.83 6.89
CA TRP A 337 3.14 -18.01 6.75
C TRP A 337 1.75 -17.59 6.36
N ASP A 338 1.03 -18.39 5.59
CA ASP A 338 -0.36 -18.10 5.23
C ASP A 338 -1.31 -18.20 6.45
N GLU A 339 -1.12 -19.22 7.27
CA GLU A 339 -1.88 -19.53 8.48
C GLU A 339 -1.08 -20.39 9.47
N ASP A 340 -1.56 -20.47 10.72
CA ASP A 340 -1.07 -21.43 11.70
C ASP A 340 -1.84 -22.76 11.65
N ASP A 341 -1.57 -23.66 12.60
CA ASP A 341 -2.22 -24.98 12.74
C ASP A 341 -3.67 -24.91 13.26
N PHE A 342 -4.52 -24.07 12.65
CA PHE A 342 -5.94 -23.89 12.98
C PHE A 342 -6.21 -23.36 14.40
N ALA A 343 -5.24 -22.68 15.02
CA ALA A 343 -5.49 -22.04 16.29
C ALA A 343 -6.40 -20.83 16.09
N LYS A 344 -7.24 -20.55 17.10
CA LYS A 344 -8.21 -19.45 17.02
C LYS A 344 -7.55 -18.08 16.75
N ASP A 345 -6.32 -17.91 17.24
CA ASP A 345 -5.57 -16.67 17.13
C ASP A 345 -4.85 -16.54 15.77
N ASN A 346 -4.68 -17.63 15.03
CA ASN A 346 -3.98 -17.69 13.74
C ASN A 346 -2.62 -16.95 13.77
N HIS A 347 -1.81 -17.21 14.81
CA HIS A 347 -0.61 -16.45 15.11
C HIS A 347 0.59 -17.01 14.32
N ILE A 348 1.06 -16.24 13.35
CA ILE A 348 2.05 -16.65 12.34
C ILE A 348 3.37 -15.90 12.51
N PRO A 349 4.50 -16.46 12.06
CA PRO A 349 5.72 -15.68 11.91
C PRO A 349 5.64 -14.69 10.73
N LEU A 350 6.27 -13.52 10.91
CA LEU A 350 6.53 -12.56 9.83
C LEU A 350 7.92 -11.94 10.04
N ILE A 351 8.79 -12.12 9.04
CA ILE A 351 10.18 -11.66 9.06
C ILE A 351 10.40 -10.76 7.85
N VAL A 352 10.94 -9.57 8.08
CA VAL A 352 11.25 -8.61 7.01
C VAL A 352 12.74 -8.27 7.08
N VAL A 353 13.48 -8.48 5.98
CA VAL A 353 14.95 -8.36 5.93
C VAL A 353 15.36 -7.49 4.75
N GLY A 354 16.20 -6.49 5.00
CA GLY A 354 16.80 -5.64 3.97
C GLY A 354 17.58 -4.48 4.57
N PRO A 355 18.41 -3.78 3.78
CA PRO A 355 19.32 -2.76 4.30
C PRO A 355 18.60 -1.52 4.85
N MET A 356 17.35 -1.28 4.44
CA MET A 356 16.46 -0.21 4.95
C MET A 356 15.68 -0.60 6.21
N VAL A 357 15.76 -1.85 6.65
CA VAL A 357 15.01 -2.38 7.79
C VAL A 357 15.84 -2.25 9.08
N LYS A 358 15.24 -1.69 10.12
CA LYS A 358 15.74 -1.71 11.50
C LYS A 358 15.53 -3.09 12.08
N SER A 359 16.62 -3.79 12.38
CA SER A 359 16.53 -5.09 13.03
C SER A 359 15.93 -4.98 14.43
N GLY A 360 15.15 -5.99 14.82
CA GLY A 360 14.49 -5.99 16.12
C GLY A 360 13.23 -6.84 16.16
N LYS A 361 12.57 -6.81 17.32
CA LYS A 361 11.25 -7.42 17.53
C LYS A 361 10.21 -6.33 17.69
N TYR A 362 9.08 -6.50 17.02
CA TYR A 362 8.00 -5.53 16.98
C TYR A 362 6.69 -6.21 17.41
N ASP A 363 5.93 -5.59 18.30
CA ASP A 363 4.67 -6.09 18.85
C ASP A 363 3.43 -5.46 18.19
N GLU A 364 3.64 -4.67 17.14
CA GLU A 364 2.55 -4.13 16.34
C GLU A 364 1.73 -5.26 15.72
N HIS A 365 0.41 -5.12 15.78
CA HIS A 365 -0.51 -6.10 15.22
C HIS A 365 -0.50 -5.99 13.69
N VAL A 366 -0.15 -7.10 13.03
CA VAL A 366 0.03 -7.15 11.57
C VAL A 366 -0.71 -8.35 11.01
N THR A 367 -1.31 -8.17 9.84
CA THR A 367 -1.92 -9.25 9.06
C THR A 367 -1.44 -9.23 7.62
N HIS A 368 -1.89 -10.18 6.81
CA HIS A 368 -1.61 -10.22 5.37
C HIS A 368 -1.94 -8.93 4.63
N THR A 369 -3.02 -8.26 5.04
CA THR A 369 -3.43 -7.00 4.40
C THR A 369 -2.51 -5.84 4.77
N ASN A 370 -1.90 -5.85 5.96
CA ASN A 370 -0.87 -4.87 6.33
C ASN A 370 0.40 -5.06 5.49
N VAL A 371 0.81 -6.31 5.22
CA VAL A 371 1.96 -6.61 4.34
C VAL A 371 1.69 -6.10 2.93
N LEU A 372 0.52 -6.41 2.36
CA LEU A 372 0.10 -5.89 1.05
C LEU A 372 0.09 -4.36 1.03
N ARG A 373 -0.56 -3.74 2.02
CA ARG A 373 -0.64 -2.29 2.18
C ARG A 373 0.74 -1.64 2.22
N THR A 374 1.71 -2.30 2.83
CA THR A 374 3.10 -1.85 2.90
C THR A 374 3.76 -1.87 1.53
N ILE A 375 3.59 -2.93 0.75
CA ILE A 375 4.12 -3.03 -0.62
C ILE A 375 3.51 -1.93 -1.51
N GLU A 376 2.19 -1.70 -1.39
CA GLU A 376 1.53 -0.61 -2.11
C GLU A 376 2.12 0.75 -1.74
N GLU A 377 2.37 1.02 -0.45
CA GLU A 377 2.93 2.29 -0.01
C GLU A 377 4.37 2.50 -0.50
N VAL A 378 5.21 1.47 -0.39
CA VAL A 378 6.62 1.50 -0.85
C VAL A 378 6.72 1.92 -2.31
N TYR A 379 5.79 1.45 -3.14
CA TYR A 379 5.77 1.72 -4.57
C TYR A 379 4.80 2.83 -4.99
N HIS A 380 4.20 3.53 -4.03
CA HIS A 380 3.21 4.59 -4.26
C HIS A 380 2.04 4.14 -5.16
N LEU A 381 1.60 2.89 -4.99
CA LEU A 381 0.49 2.33 -5.76
C LEU A 381 -0.83 2.92 -5.28
N PRO A 382 -1.85 3.04 -6.15
CA PRO A 382 -3.21 3.23 -5.72
C PRO A 382 -3.63 2.11 -4.77
N LEU A 383 -4.21 2.48 -3.63
CA LEU A 383 -4.58 1.50 -2.62
C LEU A 383 -5.83 0.72 -3.03
N LEU A 384 -5.75 -0.60 -2.89
CA LEU A 384 -6.90 -1.47 -3.07
C LEU A 384 -8.02 -1.07 -2.11
N ARG A 385 -9.25 -0.98 -2.64
CA ARG A 385 -10.41 -0.41 -1.93
C ARG A 385 -10.64 -1.04 -0.55
N ASP A 386 -10.45 -2.34 -0.43
CA ASP A 386 -10.76 -3.10 0.78
C ASP A 386 -9.72 -2.90 1.90
N ILE A 387 -8.55 -2.34 1.59
CA ILE A 387 -7.46 -2.11 2.55
C ILE A 387 -7.11 -0.63 2.73
N GLN A 388 -7.92 0.28 2.21
CA GLN A 388 -7.70 1.73 2.34
C GLN A 388 -7.63 2.24 3.79
N GLN A 389 -8.26 1.51 4.71
CA GLN A 389 -8.28 1.81 6.15
C GLN A 389 -7.22 1.03 6.93
N ILE A 390 -6.49 0.14 6.27
CA ILE A 390 -5.39 -0.62 6.87
C ILE A 390 -4.14 0.25 6.80
N GLU A 391 -3.44 0.36 7.91
CA GLU A 391 -2.17 1.08 7.98
C GLU A 391 -1.03 0.17 7.48
N PRO A 392 -0.08 0.69 6.68
CA PRO A 392 1.12 -0.06 6.33
C PRO A 392 1.99 -0.26 7.58
N ILE A 393 2.87 -1.25 7.51
CA ILE A 393 3.97 -1.42 8.45
C ILE A 393 4.89 -0.21 8.29
N THR A 394 5.09 0.54 9.37
CA THR A 394 5.94 1.75 9.35
C THR A 394 7.03 1.76 10.41
N SER A 395 6.94 0.89 11.42
CA SER A 395 7.82 0.89 12.58
C SER A 395 9.27 0.48 12.24
N ILE A 396 9.45 -0.29 11.16
CA ILE A 396 10.70 -0.98 10.85
C ILE A 396 11.66 -0.18 9.95
N TRP A 397 11.25 0.94 9.35
CA TRP A 397 12.07 1.61 8.32
C TRP A 397 13.10 2.59 8.91
N LYS A 398 14.37 2.47 8.50
CA LYS A 398 15.53 3.26 8.99
C LYS A 398 15.38 4.75 8.79
#